data_AF-A0A165BK17-F1
#
_entry.id   AF-A0A165BK17-F1
#
_cell.length_a   1.000
_cell.length_b   1.000
_cell.length_c   1.000
_cell.angle_alpha   90.00
_cell.angle_beta   90.00
_cell.angle_gamma   90.00
#
_symmetry.space_group_name_H-M   'P 1'
#
loop_
_entity.id
_entity.type
_entity.pdbx_description
1 polymer ?
#
loop_
_entity_poly.entity_id
_entity_poly.type
_entity_poly.pdbx_seq_one_letter_code
_entity_poly.pdbx_strand_id
1 'polypeptide(L)'
;MPTLTPTPGSYLVLRLDPVATARGIDDPILQSAAKRLAPKTYVGYIDRVDEIPWPDKPTHRCHIRFVGQGLPTPPRARFTHSAMSVPILPETAHPLERAPLCPSRPFPFARCYQYNYIDRVVRIPTQEFREELAVMLSLEEVRRHDKYELEDY
;
A
#
# COMPACT_ATOMS: atom_id res chain seq x y z
N MET A 1 -17.59 -9.59 9.09
CA MET A 1 -17.03 -9.92 10.42
C MET A 1 -15.73 -9.15 10.53
N PRO A 2 -15.37 -8.61 11.71
CA PRO A 2 -14.09 -7.93 11.88
C PRO A 2 -12.95 -8.96 11.71
N THR A 3 -11.86 -8.54 11.07
CA THR A 3 -10.66 -9.36 10.87
C THR A 3 -9.47 -8.75 11.61
N LEU A 4 -8.52 -9.57 12.06
CA LEU A 4 -7.34 -9.09 12.81
C LEU A 4 -6.21 -8.55 11.90
N THR A 5 -6.41 -8.62 10.59
CA THR A 5 -5.46 -8.22 9.56
C THR A 5 -6.21 -7.66 8.36
N PRO A 6 -5.68 -6.64 7.67
CA PRO A 6 -6.31 -6.17 6.45
C PRO A 6 -6.24 -7.24 5.36
N THR A 7 -7.36 -7.45 4.67
CA THR A 7 -7.46 -8.43 3.58
C THR A 7 -6.56 -8.04 2.40
N PRO A 8 -5.84 -8.99 1.77
CA PRO A 8 -5.30 -8.77 0.43
C PRO A 8 -6.36 -8.24 -0.52
N GLY A 9 -6.01 -7.25 -1.34
CA GLY A 9 -6.97 -6.52 -2.18
C GLY A 9 -7.49 -5.22 -1.57
N SER A 10 -7.29 -4.97 -0.28
CA SER A 10 -7.76 -3.76 0.39
C SER A 10 -6.81 -2.58 0.24
N TYR A 11 -7.39 -1.38 0.15
CA TYR A 11 -6.66 -0.12 0.25
C TYR A 11 -6.69 0.40 1.68
N LEU A 12 -5.57 0.96 2.12
CA LEU A 12 -5.42 1.55 3.43
C LEU A 12 -4.68 2.88 3.38
N VAL A 13 -4.93 3.68 4.40
CA VAL A 13 -4.16 4.89 4.69
C VAL A 13 -3.19 4.56 5.80
N LEU A 14 -1.89 4.74 5.54
CA LEU A 14 -0.83 4.47 6.51
C LEU A 14 -0.08 5.74 6.88
N ARG A 15 0.27 5.85 8.16
CA ARG A 15 1.16 6.88 8.69
C ARG A 15 2.23 6.19 9.52
N LEU A 16 3.49 6.50 9.23
CA LEU A 16 4.61 5.92 9.97
C LEU A 16 4.57 6.40 11.42
N ASP A 17 4.72 5.47 12.37
CA ASP A 17 5.02 5.79 13.76
C ASP A 17 6.53 5.55 14.00
N PRO A 18 7.37 6.59 13.84
CA PRO A 18 8.81 6.44 13.97
C PRO A 18 9.22 6.12 15.41
N VAL A 19 8.47 6.58 16.41
CA VAL A 19 8.77 6.36 17.83
C VAL A 19 8.47 4.91 18.21
N ALA A 20 7.32 4.37 17.80
CA ALA A 20 7.01 2.95 18.00
C ALA A 20 8.00 2.03 17.25
N THR A 21 8.42 2.43 16.05
CA THR A 21 9.42 1.69 15.26
C THR A 21 10.78 1.65 15.96
N ALA A 22 11.22 2.78 16.55
CA ALA A 22 12.50 2.87 17.23
C ALA A 22 12.50 2.28 18.65
N ARG A 23 11.34 2.07 19.28
CA ARG A 23 11.21 1.65 20.68
C ARG A 23 11.95 0.35 21.01
N GLY A 24 12.03 -0.58 20.06
CA GLY A 24 12.70 -1.87 20.24
C GLY A 24 14.22 -1.83 20.09
N ILE A 25 14.81 -0.66 19.81
CA ILE A 25 16.23 -0.50 19.55
C ILE A 25 16.79 0.47 20.61
N ASP A 26 17.73 -0.03 21.41
CA ASP A 26 18.41 0.77 22.44
C ASP A 26 19.51 1.65 21.84
N ASP A 27 19.09 2.65 21.08
CA ASP A 27 19.95 3.65 20.46
C ASP A 27 19.38 5.07 20.72
N PRO A 28 20.02 5.87 21.59
CA PRO A 28 19.60 7.23 21.89
C PRO A 28 19.58 8.16 20.67
N ILE A 29 20.49 7.95 19.70
CA ILE A 29 20.55 8.75 18.46
C ILE A 29 19.33 8.45 17.61
N LEU A 30 19.01 7.17 17.43
CA LEU A 30 17.82 6.72 16.70
C LEU A 30 16.54 7.22 17.36
N GLN A 31 16.41 7.08 18.67
CA GLN A 31 15.21 7.55 19.40
C GLN A 31 15.04 9.07 19.28
N SER A 32 16.13 9.82 19.37
CA SER A 32 16.14 11.27 19.20
C SER A 32 15.74 11.67 17.76
N ALA A 33 16.27 10.97 16.75
CA ALA A 33 15.90 11.18 15.35
C ALA A 33 14.43 10.83 15.08
N ALA A 34 13.94 9.72 15.65
CA ALA A 34 12.55 9.27 15.52
C ALA A 34 11.56 10.33 16.02
N LYS A 35 11.86 10.99 17.15
CA LYS A 35 11.03 12.07 17.70
C LYS A 35 11.02 13.34 16.83
N ARG A 36 12.05 13.56 16.00
CA ARG A 36 12.15 14.72 15.09
C ARG A 36 11.51 14.48 13.73
N LEU A 37 11.26 13.22 13.36
CA LEU A 37 10.63 12.90 12.08
C LEU A 37 9.19 13.41 12.08
N ALA A 38 8.81 14.13 11.02
CA ALA A 38 7.43 14.50 10.73
C ALA A 38 6.82 13.43 9.80
N PRO A 39 5.98 12.50 10.31
CA PRO A 39 5.50 11.40 9.49
C PRO A 39 4.46 11.90 8.50
N LYS A 40 4.64 11.53 7.24
CA LYS A 40 3.66 11.74 6.17
C LYS A 40 2.64 10.61 6.14
N THR A 41 1.50 10.91 5.54
CA THR A 41 0.43 9.96 5.26
C THR A 41 0.59 9.44 3.84
N TYR A 42 0.43 8.12 3.68
CA TYR A 42 0.51 7.45 2.39
C TYR A 42 -0.73 6.59 2.20
N VAL A 43 -1.02 6.26 0.94
CA VAL A 43 -2.05 5.29 0.58
C VAL A 43 -1.33 4.05 0.08
N GLY A 44 -1.78 2.88 0.55
CA GLY A 44 -1.24 1.59 0.17
C GLY A 44 -2.33 0.62 -0.21
N TYR A 45 -1.98 -0.34 -1.04
CA TYR A 45 -2.77 -1.51 -1.40
C TYR A 45 -2.11 -2.74 -0.77
N ILE A 46 -2.87 -3.57 -0.05
CA ILE A 46 -2.37 -4.83 0.50
C ILE A 46 -2.23 -5.84 -0.64
N ASP A 47 -0.99 -6.17 -0.98
CA ASP A 47 -0.66 -7.23 -1.91
C ASP A 47 -0.79 -8.60 -1.22
N ARG A 48 -0.13 -8.75 -0.08
CA ARG A 48 -0.17 -9.98 0.72
C ARG A 48 0.15 -9.73 2.18
N VAL A 49 -0.30 -10.66 3.03
CA VAL A 49 0.06 -10.73 4.45
C VAL A 49 1.24 -11.68 4.59
N ASP A 50 2.40 -11.17 5.03
CA ASP A 50 3.65 -11.94 5.11
C ASP A 50 3.81 -12.66 6.45
N GLU A 51 3.13 -12.21 7.51
CA GLU A 51 3.18 -12.82 8.84
C GLU A 51 1.79 -13.06 9.41
N ILE A 52 1.61 -14.21 10.06
CA ILE A 52 0.35 -14.56 10.74
C ILE A 52 0.07 -13.55 11.87
N PRO A 53 -1.12 -12.92 11.91
CA PRO A 53 -1.51 -11.94 12.93
C PRO A 53 -1.88 -12.64 14.25
N TRP A 54 -0.87 -13.09 14.99
CA TRP A 54 -1.11 -13.71 16.29
C TRP A 54 -1.62 -12.67 17.31
N PRO A 55 -2.67 -12.97 18.11
CA PRO A 55 -3.24 -12.01 19.06
C PRO A 55 -2.26 -11.46 20.10
N ASP A 56 -1.20 -12.22 20.42
CA ASP A 56 -0.12 -11.86 21.34
C ASP A 56 0.98 -11.02 20.68
N LYS A 57 0.99 -10.92 19.34
CA LYS A 57 1.93 -10.07 18.60
C LYS A 57 1.29 -8.72 18.28
N PRO A 58 1.86 -7.61 18.78
CA PRO A 58 1.26 -6.29 18.63
C PRO A 58 1.22 -5.80 17.17
N THR A 59 2.07 -6.37 16.29
CA THR A 59 2.11 -6.04 14.87
C THR A 59 2.39 -7.28 14.03
N HIS A 60 1.95 -7.27 12.78
CA HIS A 60 2.29 -8.25 11.76
C HIS A 60 2.80 -7.56 10.48
N ARG A 61 3.55 -8.29 9.66
CA ARG A 61 4.07 -7.79 8.38
C ARG A 61 3.09 -7.99 7.23
N CYS A 62 2.93 -6.94 6.44
CA CYS A 62 2.22 -6.99 5.17
C CYS A 62 3.10 -6.42 4.06
N HIS A 63 3.01 -7.00 2.87
CA HIS A 63 3.55 -6.42 1.66
C HIS A 63 2.52 -5.46 1.06
N ILE A 64 2.92 -4.21 0.85
CA ILE A 64 2.06 -3.18 0.27
C ILE A 64 2.65 -2.62 -1.01
N ARG A 65 1.77 -2.30 -1.96
CA ARG A 65 2.08 -1.44 -3.10
C ARG A 65 1.56 -0.04 -2.82
N PHE A 66 2.35 0.99 -3.11
CA PHE A 66 1.93 2.36 -2.89
C PHE A 66 0.95 2.84 -3.96
N VAL A 67 0.02 3.69 -3.53
CA VAL A 67 -0.83 4.47 -4.41
C VAL A 67 -0.36 5.91 -4.35
N GLY A 68 -0.23 6.55 -5.50
CA GLY A 68 0.11 7.96 -5.56
C GLY A 68 -0.77 8.73 -6.52
N GLN A 69 -0.77 10.05 -6.35
CA GLN A 69 -1.49 10.97 -7.22
C GLN A 69 -0.60 11.33 -8.41
N GLY A 70 -1.05 10.94 -9.60
CA GLY A 70 -0.29 11.01 -10.83
C GLY A 70 0.64 9.82 -11.07
N LEU A 71 1.19 9.76 -12.28
CA LEU A 71 2.17 8.76 -12.66
C LEU A 71 3.44 8.91 -11.80
N PRO A 72 4.09 7.79 -11.44
CA PRO A 72 5.29 7.86 -10.63
C PRO A 72 6.40 8.57 -11.43
N THR A 73 7.09 9.51 -10.79
CA THR A 73 8.36 10.02 -11.34
C THR A 73 9.44 9.01 -10.98
N PRO A 74 9.99 8.28 -11.96
CA PRO A 74 10.84 7.15 -11.64
C PRO A 74 12.15 7.64 -11.01
N PRO A 75 12.52 7.15 -9.81
CA PRO A 75 13.85 7.40 -9.30
C PRO A 75 14.85 6.70 -10.23
N ARG A 76 15.88 7.42 -10.69
CA ARG A 76 16.89 6.94 -11.65
C ARG A 76 17.48 5.54 -11.33
N ALA A 77 17.41 5.11 -10.07
CA ALA A 77 18.03 3.89 -9.56
C ALA A 77 17.15 2.63 -9.60
N ARG A 78 15.86 2.69 -9.95
CA ARG A 78 14.94 1.54 -9.76
C ARG A 78 14.36 0.89 -11.02
N PHE A 79 14.84 1.23 -12.22
CA PHE A 79 14.29 0.72 -13.50
C PHE A 79 12.76 0.75 -13.59
N THR A 80 12.12 1.60 -12.78
CA THR A 80 10.66 1.72 -12.75
C THR A 80 10.29 2.71 -13.84
N HIS A 81 9.29 2.40 -14.65
CA HIS A 81 8.77 3.34 -15.65
C HIS A 81 7.41 3.87 -15.22
N SER A 82 7.03 5.07 -15.67
CA SER A 82 5.69 5.63 -15.39
C SER A 82 4.57 4.72 -15.90
N ALA A 83 4.85 3.97 -16.96
CA ALA A 83 3.95 2.96 -17.53
C ALA A 83 3.78 1.69 -16.66
N MET A 84 4.63 1.48 -15.65
CA MET A 84 4.53 0.36 -14.69
C MET A 84 3.62 0.72 -13.51
N SER A 85 2.52 1.39 -13.82
CA SER A 85 1.46 1.75 -12.88
C SER A 85 0.12 1.42 -13.50
N VAL A 86 -0.94 1.40 -12.69
CA VAL A 86 -2.29 1.14 -13.17
C VAL A 86 -3.21 2.23 -12.65
N PRO A 87 -3.99 2.92 -13.51
CA PRO A 87 -4.92 3.92 -13.04
C PRO A 87 -6.00 3.30 -12.16
N ILE A 88 -6.50 4.06 -11.19
CA ILE A 88 -7.62 3.67 -10.33
C ILE A 88 -8.79 4.59 -10.66
N LEU A 89 -9.98 4.03 -10.91
CA LEU A 89 -11.16 4.84 -11.22
C LEU A 89 -11.40 5.94 -10.17
N PRO A 90 -11.72 7.17 -10.60
CA PRO A 90 -12.16 7.56 -11.95
C PRO A 90 -11.05 7.89 -12.96
N GLU A 91 -9.77 7.75 -12.59
CA GLU A 91 -8.67 8.03 -13.52
C GLU A 91 -8.63 6.99 -14.64
N THR A 92 -8.35 7.42 -15.88
CA THR A 92 -8.30 6.56 -17.06
C THR A 92 -7.05 6.79 -17.90
N ALA A 93 -6.33 7.90 -17.71
CA ALA A 93 -5.16 8.22 -18.51
C ALA A 93 -4.00 7.31 -18.11
N HIS A 94 -3.46 6.54 -19.05
CA HIS A 94 -2.26 5.74 -18.85
C HIS A 94 -1.42 5.74 -20.14
N PRO A 95 -0.07 5.81 -20.07
CA PRO A 95 0.79 5.86 -21.26
C PRO A 95 0.64 4.67 -22.22
N LEU A 96 0.25 3.51 -21.70
CA LEU A 96 0.00 2.28 -22.46
C LEU A 96 -1.48 1.89 -22.50
N GLU A 97 -2.38 2.83 -22.23
CA GLU A 97 -3.84 2.61 -22.30
C GLU A 97 -4.33 1.43 -21.44
N ARG A 98 -3.70 1.21 -20.27
CA ARG A 98 -4.14 0.19 -19.31
C ARG A 98 -5.52 0.55 -18.80
N ALA A 99 -6.41 -0.44 -18.81
CA ALA A 99 -7.74 -0.27 -18.27
C ALA A 99 -7.65 -0.01 -16.76
N PRO A 100 -8.38 0.98 -16.23
CA PRO A 100 -8.28 1.34 -14.82
C PRO A 100 -8.87 0.26 -13.93
N LEU A 101 -8.29 0.12 -12.75
CA LEU A 101 -8.81 -0.70 -11.67
C LEU A 101 -10.15 -0.13 -11.18
N CYS A 102 -11.08 -1.02 -10.87
CA CYS A 102 -12.41 -0.69 -10.41
C CYS A 102 -12.60 -1.15 -8.95
N PRO A 103 -12.35 -0.27 -7.96
CA PRO A 103 -12.57 -0.62 -6.56
C PRO A 103 -14.05 -0.81 -6.25
N SER A 104 -14.35 -1.57 -5.20
CA SER A 104 -15.69 -1.91 -4.71
C SER A 104 -16.56 -0.70 -4.38
N ARG A 105 -15.94 0.46 -4.14
CA ARG A 105 -16.58 1.74 -3.85
C ARG A 105 -15.76 2.86 -4.51
N PRO A 106 -16.35 4.03 -4.79
CA PRO A 106 -15.61 5.15 -5.37
C PRO A 106 -14.32 5.46 -4.59
N PHE A 107 -13.20 5.53 -5.31
CA PHE A 107 -11.92 5.80 -4.68
C PHE A 107 -11.90 7.24 -4.12
N PRO A 108 -11.47 7.46 -2.87
CA PRO A 108 -11.64 8.76 -2.20
C PRO A 108 -10.73 9.86 -2.72
N PHE A 109 -9.75 9.53 -3.57
CA PHE A 109 -8.73 10.45 -4.07
C PHE A 109 -8.74 10.47 -5.61
N ALA A 110 -8.72 11.66 -6.20
CA ALA A 110 -8.64 11.81 -7.66
C ALA A 110 -7.22 11.59 -8.19
N ARG A 111 -7.12 11.24 -9.49
CA ARG A 111 -5.87 11.07 -10.25
C ARG A 111 -4.93 10.03 -9.64
N CYS A 112 -5.47 8.93 -9.13
CA CYS A 112 -4.70 7.93 -8.41
C CYS A 112 -4.25 6.77 -9.29
N TYR A 113 -3.05 6.29 -9.00
CA TYR A 113 -2.43 5.16 -9.68
C TYR A 113 -1.86 4.21 -8.64
N GLN A 114 -2.10 2.91 -8.82
CA GLN A 114 -1.40 1.86 -8.09
C GLN A 114 -0.04 1.62 -8.76
N TYR A 115 1.04 1.67 -7.98
CA TYR A 115 2.40 1.51 -8.49
C TYR A 115 2.87 0.06 -8.32
N ASN A 116 3.24 -0.60 -9.42
CA ASN A 116 3.56 -2.04 -9.38
C ASN A 116 4.84 -2.33 -8.56
N TYR A 117 5.89 -1.53 -8.74
CA TYR A 117 7.21 -1.74 -8.11
C TYR A 117 7.63 -0.62 -7.13
N ILE A 118 6.68 0.22 -6.72
CA ILE A 118 6.88 1.08 -5.55
C ILE A 118 6.16 0.41 -4.41
N ASP A 119 6.86 -0.54 -3.79
CA ASP A 119 6.34 -1.43 -2.77
C ASP A 119 7.21 -1.38 -1.50
N ARG A 120 6.63 -1.83 -0.38
CA ARG A 120 7.37 -2.07 0.86
C ARG A 120 6.69 -3.15 1.69
N VAL A 121 7.51 -3.87 2.45
CA VAL A 121 7.01 -4.59 3.62
C VAL A 121 6.87 -3.61 4.77
N VAL A 122 5.67 -3.52 5.35
CA VAL A 122 5.36 -2.66 6.50
C VAL A 122 4.87 -3.50 7.67
N ARG A 123 5.00 -2.96 8.89
CA ARG A 123 4.36 -3.53 10.08
C ARG A 123 3.09 -2.77 10.38
N ILE A 124 1.98 -3.50 10.48
CA ILE A 124 0.65 -2.96 10.79
C ILE A 124 0.24 -3.50 12.16
N PRO A 125 -0.46 -2.70 13.01
CA PRO A 125 -0.99 -3.20 14.26
C PRO A 125 -1.88 -4.42 14.06
N THR A 126 -1.71 -5.42 14.92
CA THR A 126 -2.66 -6.55 15.01
C THR A 126 -3.84 -6.07 15.84
N GLN A 127 -4.94 -5.74 15.16
CA GLN A 127 -6.15 -5.18 15.75
C GLN A 127 -7.35 -5.51 14.85
N GLU A 128 -8.57 -5.24 15.31
CA GLU A 128 -9.75 -5.41 14.48
C GLU A 128 -9.81 -4.37 13.35
N PHE A 129 -10.00 -4.86 12.13
CA PHE A 129 -10.25 -4.09 10.92
C PHE A 129 -11.70 -4.32 10.46
N ARG A 130 -12.38 -3.20 10.16
CA ARG A 130 -13.74 -3.18 9.62
C ARG A 130 -13.68 -3.24 8.09
N GLU A 131 -13.61 -4.45 7.55
CA GLU A 131 -13.53 -4.69 6.10
C GLU A 131 -14.71 -4.08 5.33
N GLU A 132 -15.89 -4.01 5.95
CA GLU A 132 -17.09 -3.44 5.33
C GLU A 132 -16.96 -1.94 5.00
N LEU A 133 -16.01 -1.25 5.64
CA LEU A 133 -15.70 0.15 5.37
C LEU A 133 -14.51 0.32 4.40
N ALA A 134 -13.79 -0.76 4.10
CA ALA A 134 -12.62 -0.71 3.24
C ALA A 134 -13.01 -0.50 1.77
N VAL A 135 -12.16 0.24 1.07
CA VAL A 135 -12.15 0.23 -0.41
C VAL A 135 -11.30 -0.96 -0.82
N MET A 136 -11.80 -1.82 -1.70
CA MET A 136 -11.14 -3.08 -2.04
C MET A 136 -11.24 -3.37 -3.53
N LEU A 137 -10.30 -4.13 -4.07
CA LEU A 137 -10.42 -4.74 -5.39
C LEU A 137 -11.16 -6.07 -5.29
N SER A 138 -12.01 -6.36 -6.28
CA SER A 138 -12.58 -7.70 -6.43
C SER A 138 -11.49 -8.70 -6.83
N LEU A 139 -11.73 -10.00 -6.70
CA LEU A 139 -10.76 -11.01 -7.13
C LEU A 139 -10.40 -10.91 -8.64
N GLU A 140 -11.34 -10.47 -9.47
CA GLU A 140 -11.09 -10.22 -10.90
C GLU A 140 -10.15 -9.03 -11.11
N GLU A 141 -10.36 -7.96 -10.35
CA GLU A 141 -9.51 -6.77 -10.36
C GLU A 141 -8.10 -7.06 -9.87
N VAL A 142 -7.96 -7.87 -8.82
CA VAL A 142 -6.66 -8.34 -8.32
C VAL A 142 -5.92 -9.11 -9.41
N ARG A 143 -6.58 -10.10 -10.05
CA ARG A 143 -5.97 -10.88 -11.14
C ARG A 143 -5.60 -10.01 -12.33
N ARG A 144 -6.41 -8.99 -12.64
CA ARG A 144 -6.12 -8.03 -13.69
C ARG A 144 -4.87 -7.20 -13.36
N HIS A 145 -4.74 -6.75 -12.13
CA HIS A 145 -3.54 -6.07 -11.65
C HIS A 145 -2.31 -6.98 -11.75
N ASP A 146 -2.40 -8.23 -11.30
CA ASP A 146 -1.30 -9.20 -11.35
C ASP A 146 -0.86 -9.48 -12.80
N LYS A 147 -1.80 -9.51 -13.75
CA LYS A 147 -1.49 -9.61 -15.18
C LYS A 147 -0.66 -8.43 -15.68
N TYR A 148 -1.01 -7.20 -15.30
CA TYR A 148 -0.24 -6.01 -15.69
C TYR A 148 1.18 -6.02 -15.10
N GLU A 149 1.34 -6.52 -13.88
CA GLU A 149 2.65 -6.70 -13.28
C GLU A 149 3.51 -7.73 -14.03
N LEU A 150 2.93 -8.83 -14.49
CA LEU A 150 3.64 -9.82 -15.32
C LEU A 150 4.06 -9.27 -16.69
N GLU A 151 3.27 -8.36 -17.27
CA GLU A 151 3.59 -7.68 -18.53
C GLU A 151 4.70 -6.63 -18.41
N ASP A 152 5.03 -6.20 -17.19
CA ASP A 152 6.09 -5.22 -16.92
C ASP A 152 7.48 -5.86 -16.73
N TYR A 153 7.59 -7.19 -16.76
CA TYR A 153 8.84 -7.96 -16.64
C TYR A 153 9.61 -8.14 -17.96
#